data_AF-A0ABD3UNY4-F1
#
_entry.id   AF-A0ABD3UNY4-F1
#
_cell.length_a   1.000
_cell.length_b   1.000
_cell.length_c   1.000
_cell.angle_alpha   90.00
_cell.angle_beta   90.00
_cell.angle_gamma   90.00
#
_symmetry.space_group_name_H-M   'P 1'
#
loop_
_entity.id
_entity.type
_entity.pdbx_description
1 polymer ?
#
loop_
_entity_poly.entity_id
_entity_poly.type
_entity_poly.pdbx_seq_one_letter_code
_entity_poly.pdbx_strand_id
1 'polypeptide(L)'
;MVRKNEIESGGGEKPLDLFLRIGLDERTAKNTVANNKVTTNLTAVIHEANATGGCGRTVGNLLYTVATKFPANALVHRPTLLRYVISSKIKTPAQLEASFSFLAATASDDLKVNDFETACGVGVEVSKEDIEHAAEEIFEDNKAVIIEQRYRLNVGELFGHMRKKLPWADPKIVKEIIDRKLYDLLGERTAADNEKPTKKKKEKSVKVEDKAIVEETAPPKPSDEEINPFSIFPSPEENFKVHTEIFFSDRPVLRAGNSKEVLEKHLKVTGGKVFTRFPPEPNGYLHIGHAKAMFVDFGLAKEKGGNCYLRYDDTNPEAEKKEYIDHIEEIVGWMGWEPFKITYSSDYFQELYELAVELIRRGHAYVDHQTPDQIKEFREKKMNSPWRDRPIEESLKLFDNMKRGMIEEGKATLRMKQDMQSDNFNMYDLIAYRIKFTPHPHAGDKWCIYPSYDYTHCIVDSIENITHSLCTLEFETRRASYYWLLDALGLYQPYVWEYSRLNITNTVMSKRKLNRLVTEKWVDGWDDPRLMTLAGLRRRGVTASSINSFVRGIGITRRLHNYTSLHYMMIASNFCTAVTIV
;
A
#
# COMPACT_ATOMS: atom_id res chain seq x y z
N MET A 1 -31.04 43.26 33.12
CA MET A 1 -31.21 43.38 31.65
C MET A 1 -30.25 44.46 31.17
N VAL A 2 -29.02 44.08 30.78
CA VAL A 2 -27.94 45.02 30.43
C VAL A 2 -27.21 44.46 29.20
N ARG A 3 -26.91 45.32 28.22
CA ARG A 3 -26.14 44.93 27.02
C ARG A 3 -24.68 44.72 27.42
N LYS A 4 -24.06 43.62 26.99
CA LYS A 4 -22.59 43.53 26.98
C LYS A 4 -22.09 44.25 25.73
N ASN A 5 -21.18 45.21 25.93
CA ASN A 5 -20.42 45.81 24.83
C ASN A 5 -19.41 44.81 24.29
N GLU A 6 -19.04 45.00 23.04
CA GLU A 6 -17.91 44.33 22.40
C GLU A 6 -16.59 44.83 23.01
N ILE A 7 -15.60 43.94 23.11
CA ILE A 7 -14.18 44.28 23.22
C ILE A 7 -13.46 43.38 22.23
N GLU A 8 -12.76 43.99 21.27
CA GLU A 8 -11.99 43.28 20.26
C GLU A 8 -10.84 42.49 20.90
N SER A 9 -10.51 41.31 20.36
CA SER A 9 -9.30 40.60 20.76
C SER A 9 -8.69 39.77 19.62
N GLY A 10 -7.48 40.18 19.22
CA GLY A 10 -6.47 39.34 18.56
C GLY A 10 -6.86 38.59 17.28
N GLY A 11 -6.47 39.11 16.13
CA GLY A 11 -6.44 38.35 14.87
C GLY A 11 -5.41 37.20 14.92
N GLY A 12 -5.81 36.06 15.49
CA GLY A 12 -4.98 34.86 15.56
C GLY A 12 -4.86 34.16 14.21
N GLU A 13 -3.62 33.91 13.76
CA GLU A 13 -3.36 33.13 12.56
C GLU A 13 -3.84 31.68 12.71
N LYS A 14 -4.51 31.14 11.68
CA LYS A 14 -5.08 29.79 11.76
C LYS A 14 -3.94 28.76 11.81
N PRO A 15 -3.92 27.82 12.78
CA PRO A 15 -2.86 26.83 12.88
C PRO A 15 -2.69 25.97 11.62
N LEU A 16 -3.76 25.72 10.85
CA LEU A 16 -3.67 25.02 9.57
C LEU A 16 -2.76 25.74 8.57
N ASP A 17 -2.91 27.05 8.45
CA ASP A 17 -2.17 27.87 7.48
C ASP A 17 -0.70 27.97 7.91
N LEU A 18 -0.44 28.09 9.21
CA LEU A 18 0.88 28.06 9.83
C LEU A 18 1.61 26.72 9.57
N PHE A 19 0.90 25.59 9.71
CA PHE A 19 1.47 24.25 9.51
C PHE A 19 1.74 23.96 8.02
N LEU A 20 0.92 24.51 7.11
CA LEU A 20 1.17 24.44 5.67
C LEU A 20 2.39 25.29 5.25
N ARG A 21 2.60 26.48 5.84
CA ARG A 21 3.76 27.34 5.52
C ARG A 21 5.12 26.74 5.88
N ILE A 22 5.21 25.92 6.94
CA ILE A 22 6.44 25.17 7.22
C ILE A 22 6.63 23.95 6.30
N GLY A 23 5.72 23.72 5.35
CA GLY A 23 5.86 22.68 4.32
C GLY A 23 5.39 21.29 4.75
N LEU A 24 4.62 21.16 5.84
CA LEU A 24 3.90 19.91 6.12
C LEU A 24 2.84 19.66 5.05
N ASP A 25 2.61 18.40 4.71
CA ASP A 25 1.56 18.06 3.76
C ASP A 25 0.17 18.31 4.38
N GLU A 26 -0.81 18.59 3.53
CA GLU A 26 -2.16 18.97 3.94
C GLU A 26 -2.87 17.95 4.86
N ARG A 27 -2.56 16.65 4.72
CA ARG A 27 -3.12 15.60 5.58
C ARG A 27 -2.46 15.64 6.95
N THR A 28 -1.13 15.72 7.02
CA THR A 28 -0.40 15.87 8.29
C THR A 28 -0.80 17.17 9.01
N ALA A 29 -0.92 18.29 8.29
CA ALA A 29 -1.37 19.56 8.84
C ALA A 29 -2.80 19.47 9.42
N LYS A 30 -3.78 18.96 8.65
CA LYS A 30 -5.18 18.80 9.13
C LYS A 30 -5.31 17.80 10.27
N ASN A 31 -4.62 16.67 10.22
CA ASN A 31 -4.58 15.68 11.31
C ASN A 31 -3.97 16.29 12.58
N THR A 32 -2.99 17.17 12.44
CA THR A 32 -2.37 17.86 13.58
C THR A 32 -3.35 18.85 14.19
N VAL A 33 -4.00 19.69 13.38
CA VAL A 33 -5.04 20.65 13.84
C VAL A 33 -6.16 19.96 14.62
N ALA A 34 -6.54 18.74 14.22
CA ALA A 34 -7.55 17.92 14.91
C ALA A 34 -7.09 17.38 16.28
N ASN A 35 -5.81 17.47 16.64
CA ASN A 35 -5.27 17.04 17.92
C ASN A 35 -4.76 18.26 18.70
N ASN A 36 -5.61 18.85 19.53
CA ASN A 36 -5.34 20.07 20.31
C ASN A 36 -3.96 20.08 20.99
N LYS A 37 -3.51 18.95 21.58
CA LYS A 37 -2.20 18.88 22.25
C LYS A 37 -1.04 19.04 21.27
N VAL A 38 -1.11 18.40 20.11
CA VAL A 38 -0.06 18.52 19.08
C VAL A 38 -0.18 19.86 18.35
N THR A 39 -1.39 20.39 18.15
CA THR A 39 -1.61 21.77 17.65
C THR A 39 -0.88 22.79 18.52
N THR A 40 -1.14 22.81 19.84
CA THR A 40 -0.51 23.75 20.76
C THR A 40 1.01 23.59 20.80
N ASN A 41 1.52 22.35 20.87
CA ASN A 41 2.95 22.07 20.83
C ASN A 41 3.62 22.53 19.53
N LEU A 42 3.01 22.26 18.37
CA LEU A 42 3.58 22.61 17.08
C LEU A 42 3.53 24.11 16.82
N THR A 43 2.43 24.78 17.13
CA THR A 43 2.34 26.24 17.06
C THR A 43 3.42 26.88 17.95
N ALA A 44 3.58 26.42 19.20
CA ALA A 44 4.64 26.90 20.08
C ALA A 44 6.05 26.68 19.48
N VAL A 45 6.33 25.48 18.95
CA VAL A 45 7.62 25.17 18.28
C VAL A 45 7.87 26.05 17.06
N ILE A 46 6.86 26.36 16.25
CA ILE A 46 7.01 27.23 15.06
C ILE A 46 7.31 28.67 15.46
N HIS A 47 6.65 29.20 16.51
CA HIS A 47 6.97 30.53 17.05
C HIS A 47 8.36 30.57 17.69
N GLU A 48 8.73 29.56 18.49
CA GLU A 48 10.04 29.45 19.14
C GLU A 48 11.20 29.28 18.14
N ALA A 49 10.94 28.63 17.00
CA ALA A 49 11.85 28.54 15.86
C ALA A 49 11.85 29.79 14.96
N ASN A 50 10.99 30.78 15.22
CA ASN A 50 10.73 31.95 14.38
C ASN A 50 10.38 31.59 12.91
N ALA A 51 9.66 30.48 12.71
CA ALA A 51 9.34 29.91 11.39
C ALA A 51 7.94 30.26 10.86
N THR A 52 7.31 31.32 11.40
CA THR A 52 5.94 31.77 11.04
C THR A 52 5.83 32.27 9.60
N GLY A 53 6.92 32.82 9.04
CA GLY A 53 7.06 33.16 7.63
C GLY A 53 7.16 31.93 6.70
N GLY A 54 7.21 30.72 7.26
CA GLY A 54 7.39 29.47 6.54
C GLY A 54 8.84 28.99 6.49
N CYS A 55 9.03 27.74 6.08
CA CYS A 55 10.36 27.14 5.88
C CYS A 55 10.29 25.95 4.89
N GLY A 56 11.46 25.47 4.45
CA GLY A 56 11.53 24.33 3.54
C GLY A 56 11.03 23.03 4.19
N ARG A 57 10.32 22.19 3.42
CA ARG A 57 9.66 20.95 3.90
C ARG A 57 10.54 20.04 4.77
N THR A 58 11.83 19.93 4.49
CA THR A 58 12.77 19.16 5.32
C THR A 58 12.83 19.71 6.75
N VAL A 59 12.97 21.03 6.89
CA VAL A 59 12.96 21.74 8.17
C VAL A 59 11.61 21.58 8.86
N GLY A 60 10.50 21.76 8.14
CA GLY A 60 9.15 21.56 8.68
C GLY A 60 8.89 20.16 9.26
N ASN A 61 9.33 19.11 8.58
CA ASN A 61 9.24 17.74 9.07
C ASN A 61 10.06 17.53 10.37
N LEU A 62 11.22 18.19 10.49
CA LEU A 62 12.04 18.17 11.71
C LEU A 62 11.36 18.96 12.84
N LEU A 63 10.80 20.15 12.57
CA LEU A 63 9.98 20.93 13.53
C LEU A 63 8.77 20.12 14.04
N TYR A 64 8.09 19.39 13.15
CA TYR A 64 7.00 18.49 13.51
C TYR A 64 7.46 17.34 14.41
N THR A 65 8.64 16.79 14.14
CA THR A 65 9.25 15.73 14.96
C THR A 65 9.64 16.27 16.34
N VAL A 66 10.15 17.51 16.45
CA VAL A 66 10.37 18.19 17.74
C VAL A 66 9.04 18.36 18.50
N ALA A 67 7.99 18.88 17.85
CA ALA A 67 6.69 19.12 18.50
C ALA A 67 5.99 17.84 19.02
N THR A 68 6.33 16.68 18.47
CA THR A 68 5.72 15.38 18.80
C THR A 68 6.58 14.48 19.70
N LYS A 69 7.92 14.57 19.64
CA LYS A 69 8.84 13.66 20.34
C LYS A 69 9.78 14.31 21.37
N PHE A 70 9.93 15.63 21.39
CA PHE A 70 11.00 16.26 22.19
C PHE A 70 10.90 15.90 23.69
N PRO A 71 12.02 15.53 24.35
CA PRO A 71 12.03 15.06 25.74
C PRO A 71 11.56 16.11 26.75
N ALA A 72 10.51 15.78 27.51
CA ALA A 72 9.86 16.72 28.43
C ALA A 72 10.76 17.20 29.59
N ASN A 73 11.77 16.42 29.99
CA ASN A 73 12.72 16.78 31.03
C ASN A 73 13.83 17.77 30.58
N ALA A 74 13.90 18.09 29.28
CA ALA A 74 14.95 18.92 28.70
C ALA A 74 14.39 20.16 27.96
N LEU A 75 13.15 20.57 28.25
CA LEU A 75 12.44 21.65 27.53
C LEU A 75 13.19 23.00 27.51
N VAL A 76 14.04 23.25 28.52
CA VAL A 76 14.99 24.38 28.58
C VAL A 76 15.90 24.47 27.34
N HIS A 77 16.27 23.34 26.72
CA HIS A 77 17.18 23.30 25.57
C HIS A 77 16.47 23.30 24.21
N ARG A 78 15.13 23.27 24.19
CA ARG A 78 14.35 23.25 22.93
C ARG A 78 14.62 24.47 22.04
N PRO A 79 14.71 25.73 22.54
CA PRO A 79 15.03 26.88 21.70
C PRO A 79 16.40 26.75 21.02
N THR A 80 17.38 26.17 21.72
CA THR A 80 18.71 25.91 21.18
C THR A 80 18.64 24.90 20.04
N LEU A 81 17.99 23.75 20.24
CA LEU A 81 17.79 22.73 19.19
C LEU A 81 17.10 23.31 17.95
N LEU A 82 16.09 24.14 18.12
CA LEU A 82 15.36 24.74 17.01
C LEU A 82 16.26 25.66 16.15
N ARG A 83 17.23 26.36 16.74
CA ARG A 83 18.22 27.13 15.97
C ARG A 83 19.11 26.22 15.11
N TYR A 84 19.44 25.01 15.56
CA TYR A 84 20.19 24.02 14.77
C TYR A 84 19.38 23.44 13.61
N VAL A 85 18.07 23.22 13.81
CA VAL A 85 17.15 22.76 12.76
C VAL A 85 16.90 23.84 11.71
N ILE A 86 16.66 25.10 12.12
CA ILE A 86 16.43 26.24 11.21
C ILE A 86 17.68 26.59 10.40
N SER A 87 18.86 26.57 11.03
CA SER A 87 20.14 26.78 10.32
C SER A 87 20.58 25.58 9.47
N SER A 88 19.78 24.52 9.37
CA SER A 88 20.09 23.26 8.65
C SER A 88 21.37 22.55 9.12
N LYS A 89 21.92 22.91 10.28
CA LYS A 89 23.02 22.20 10.95
C LYS A 89 22.59 20.78 11.37
N ILE A 90 21.34 20.63 11.79
CA ILE A 90 20.67 19.33 11.94
C ILE A 90 19.73 19.18 10.74
N LYS A 91 20.11 18.30 9.81
CA LYS A 91 19.47 18.11 8.50
C LYS A 91 18.82 16.74 8.31
N THR A 92 19.11 15.78 9.19
CA THR A 92 18.56 14.41 9.12
C THR A 92 17.76 14.02 10.38
N PRO A 93 16.82 13.05 10.28
CA PRO A 93 16.17 12.47 11.46
C PRO A 93 17.15 11.77 12.41
N ALA A 94 18.26 11.21 11.91
CA ALA A 94 19.26 10.53 12.74
C ALA A 94 19.94 11.50 13.70
N GLN A 95 20.40 12.66 13.19
CA GLN A 95 20.94 13.74 14.02
C GLN A 95 19.91 14.23 15.05
N LEU A 96 18.63 14.36 14.66
CA LEU A 96 17.57 14.85 15.55
C LEU A 96 17.24 13.88 16.70
N GLU A 97 17.15 12.58 16.45
CA GLU A 97 16.93 11.57 17.50
C GLU A 97 18.16 11.45 18.43
N ALA A 98 19.37 11.68 17.90
CA ALA A 98 20.58 11.81 18.72
C ALA A 98 20.53 13.06 19.61
N SER A 99 20.07 14.20 19.09
CA SER A 99 19.82 15.40 19.91
C SER A 99 18.79 15.17 21.01
N PHE A 100 17.69 14.47 20.73
CA PHE A 100 16.75 14.08 21.80
C PHE A 100 17.42 13.21 22.85
N SER A 101 18.24 12.25 22.44
CA SER A 101 18.96 11.34 23.34
C SER A 101 19.96 12.08 24.24
N PHE A 102 20.74 13.01 23.68
CA PHE A 102 21.71 13.81 24.43
C PHE A 102 21.02 14.80 25.39
N LEU A 103 20.02 15.54 24.90
CA LEU A 103 19.30 16.52 25.73
C LEU A 103 18.51 15.85 26.86
N ALA A 104 17.91 14.68 26.61
CA ALA A 104 17.24 13.89 27.65
C ALA A 104 18.21 13.43 28.77
N ALA A 105 19.50 13.23 28.46
CA ALA A 105 20.53 12.87 29.42
C ALA A 105 21.17 14.09 30.14
N THR A 106 21.23 15.25 29.47
CA THR A 106 21.74 16.52 30.04
C THR A 106 20.73 17.18 31.00
N ALA A 107 19.43 16.90 30.81
CA ALA A 107 18.33 17.38 31.64
C ALA A 107 18.31 18.93 31.82
N SER A 108 18.52 19.42 33.04
CA SER A 108 18.46 20.85 33.38
C SER A 108 19.83 21.54 33.49
N ASP A 109 20.92 20.81 33.22
CA ASP A 109 22.29 21.31 33.35
C ASP A 109 22.70 22.18 32.14
N ASP A 110 23.74 23.00 32.29
CA ASP A 110 24.21 23.89 31.22
C ASP A 110 24.64 23.10 29.98
N LEU A 111 24.05 23.45 28.83
CA LEU A 111 24.30 22.76 27.56
C LEU A 111 25.71 23.07 27.04
N LYS A 112 26.63 22.12 27.25
CA LYS A 112 27.97 22.13 26.64
C LYS A 112 27.86 22.00 25.12
N VAL A 113 27.95 23.15 24.43
CA VAL A 113 27.69 23.26 22.98
C VAL A 113 28.57 22.33 22.16
N ASN A 114 29.87 22.23 22.48
CA ASN A 114 30.80 21.37 21.73
C ASN A 114 30.45 19.88 21.87
N ASP A 115 30.13 19.44 23.10
CA ASP A 115 29.72 18.06 23.40
C ASP A 115 28.41 17.73 22.66
N PHE A 116 27.45 18.67 22.64
CA PHE A 116 26.19 18.56 21.91
C PHE A 116 26.38 18.51 20.39
N GLU A 117 27.13 19.44 19.79
CA GLU A 117 27.40 19.44 18.35
C GLU A 117 28.09 18.14 17.92
N THR A 118 29.05 17.66 18.70
CA THR A 118 29.75 16.38 18.47
C THR A 118 28.79 15.19 18.55
N ALA A 119 28.01 15.08 19.62
CA ALA A 119 27.09 13.96 19.84
C ALA A 119 25.93 13.91 18.82
N CYS A 120 25.58 15.06 18.23
CA CYS A 120 24.51 15.18 17.24
C CYS A 120 25.00 15.17 15.79
N GLY A 121 26.31 15.01 15.54
CA GLY A 121 26.89 15.04 14.19
C GLY A 121 26.70 16.37 13.46
N VAL A 122 26.70 17.49 14.18
CA VAL A 122 26.59 18.82 13.59
C VAL A 122 27.88 19.16 12.85
N GLY A 123 27.75 19.61 11.61
CA GLY A 123 28.90 19.89 10.74
C GLY A 123 29.64 18.66 10.24
N VAL A 124 29.25 17.44 10.66
CA VAL A 124 29.78 16.21 10.09
C VAL A 124 29.10 15.97 8.75
N GLU A 125 29.84 16.25 7.67
CA GLU A 125 29.50 15.80 6.33
C GLU A 125 30.26 14.50 6.07
N VAL A 126 29.55 13.46 5.67
CA VAL A 126 30.14 12.17 5.34
C VAL A 126 30.16 12.09 3.81
N SER A 127 31.36 12.14 3.22
CA SER A 127 31.55 12.09 1.76
C SER A 127 31.21 10.71 1.19
N LYS A 128 31.12 10.56 -0.14
CA LYS A 128 30.92 9.23 -0.73
C LYS A 128 32.16 8.36 -0.46
N GLU A 129 33.32 8.99 -0.50
CA GLU A 129 34.66 8.47 -0.26
C GLU A 129 34.82 7.97 1.19
N ASP A 130 34.30 8.70 2.19
CA ASP A 130 34.24 8.23 3.59
C ASP A 130 33.36 6.98 3.71
N ILE A 131 32.23 6.94 3.01
CA ILE A 131 31.33 5.77 3.03
C ILE A 131 31.99 4.60 2.29
N GLU A 132 32.71 4.84 1.20
CA GLU A 132 33.45 3.82 0.46
C GLU A 132 34.62 3.27 1.28
N HIS A 133 35.39 4.10 1.99
CA HIS A 133 36.46 3.66 2.90
C HIS A 133 35.93 2.96 4.15
N ALA A 134 34.89 3.51 4.79
CA ALA A 134 34.26 2.85 5.93
C ALA A 134 33.61 1.53 5.52
N ALA A 135 33.07 1.43 4.30
CA ALA A 135 32.66 0.21 3.62
C ALA A 135 33.81 -0.42 2.81
N GLU A 136 35.07 -0.21 3.17
CA GLU A 136 36.23 -1.00 2.72
C GLU A 136 36.99 -1.53 3.93
N GLU A 137 36.91 -0.88 5.08
CA GLU A 137 37.22 -1.49 6.38
C GLU A 137 36.05 -2.34 6.90
N ILE A 138 34.80 -1.91 6.70
CA ILE A 138 33.60 -2.76 6.80
C ILE A 138 33.38 -3.51 5.48
N PHE A 139 34.28 -3.35 4.48
CA PHE A 139 34.55 -4.43 3.52
C PHE A 139 35.91 -5.16 3.77
N GLU A 140 36.48 -5.06 5.01
CA GLU A 140 37.51 -5.93 5.62
C GLU A 140 37.23 -6.48 7.09
N ASP A 141 36.04 -6.33 7.72
CA ASP A 141 35.45 -6.70 9.08
C ASP A 141 34.88 -8.15 9.59
N ASN A 142 34.00 -9.05 8.94
CA ASN A 142 33.52 -10.55 8.81
C ASN A 142 33.87 -11.55 7.55
N LYS A 143 35.11 -11.96 7.11
CA LYS A 143 35.49 -12.22 5.67
C LYS A 143 35.33 -13.60 5.12
N ALA A 144 35.92 -14.55 5.83
CA ALA A 144 35.61 -15.95 5.64
C ALA A 144 34.09 -16.12 5.54
N VAL A 145 33.33 -15.43 6.41
CA VAL A 145 31.86 -15.46 6.48
C VAL A 145 31.19 -15.09 5.16
N ILE A 146 31.71 -14.16 4.35
CA ILE A 146 30.97 -13.65 3.18
C ILE A 146 31.43 -14.28 1.87
N ILE A 147 32.68 -14.75 1.79
CA ILE A 147 33.05 -15.73 0.76
C ILE A 147 32.35 -17.09 1.02
N GLU A 148 32.21 -17.51 2.29
CA GLU A 148 31.55 -18.76 2.70
C GLU A 148 30.02 -18.73 2.52
N GLN A 149 29.36 -17.69 3.02
CA GLN A 149 27.89 -17.58 2.96
C GLN A 149 27.41 -16.97 1.65
N ARG A 150 28.27 -16.23 0.93
CA ARG A 150 27.93 -15.49 -0.28
C ARG A 150 26.64 -14.69 -0.08
N TYR A 151 25.68 -14.81 -1.00
CA TYR A 151 24.40 -14.10 -0.91
C TYR A 151 23.40 -14.66 0.11
N ARG A 152 23.78 -15.67 0.90
CA ARG A 152 23.02 -16.16 2.06
C ARG A 152 23.28 -15.33 3.33
N LEU A 153 24.26 -14.42 3.32
CA LEU A 153 24.59 -13.52 4.42
C LEU A 153 23.38 -12.70 4.88
N ASN A 154 23.28 -12.47 6.19
CA ASN A 154 22.48 -11.37 6.75
C ASN A 154 23.11 -9.99 6.46
N VAL A 155 22.87 -9.44 5.26
CA VAL A 155 23.32 -8.09 4.85
C VAL A 155 22.91 -6.99 5.86
N GLY A 156 21.86 -7.21 6.66
CA GLY A 156 21.46 -6.31 7.75
C GLY A 156 22.53 -6.09 8.82
N GLU A 157 23.46 -7.02 9.01
CA GLU A 157 24.61 -6.85 9.92
C GLU A 157 25.64 -5.85 9.36
N LEU A 158 25.83 -5.80 8.03
CA LEU A 158 26.69 -4.82 7.36
C LEU A 158 26.12 -3.40 7.48
N PHE A 159 24.82 -3.25 7.25
CA PHE A 159 24.11 -1.99 7.54
C PHE A 159 24.21 -1.60 9.02
N GLY A 160 24.20 -2.57 9.93
CA GLY A 160 24.42 -2.36 11.36
C GLY A 160 25.82 -1.84 11.68
N HIS A 161 26.85 -2.43 11.07
CA HIS A 161 28.24 -1.98 11.21
C HIS A 161 28.45 -0.59 10.60
N MET A 162 27.96 -0.35 9.38
CA MET A 162 28.04 0.96 8.72
C MET A 162 27.34 2.05 9.52
N ARG A 163 26.13 1.79 10.04
CA ARG A 163 25.41 2.74 10.92
C ARG A 163 26.12 2.97 12.26
N LYS A 164 26.90 2.01 12.75
CA LYS A 164 27.72 2.18 13.96
C LYS A 164 28.98 3.02 13.71
N LYS A 165 29.59 2.89 12.53
CA LYS A 165 30.84 3.58 12.17
C LYS A 165 30.61 4.99 11.61
N LEU A 166 29.59 5.14 10.76
CA LEU A 166 29.16 6.40 10.15
C LEU A 166 27.66 6.64 10.43
N PRO A 167 27.27 7.00 11.69
CA PRO A 167 25.87 7.20 12.06
C PRO A 167 25.15 8.33 11.31
N TRP A 168 25.90 9.18 10.61
CA TRP A 168 25.40 10.35 9.87
C TRP A 168 25.42 10.18 8.34
N ALA A 169 25.88 9.04 7.82
CA ALA A 169 25.92 8.76 6.38
C ALA A 169 24.50 8.67 5.78
N ASP A 170 24.33 9.01 4.49
CA ASP A 170 23.05 8.78 3.79
C ASP A 170 22.83 7.26 3.64
N PRO A 171 21.75 6.68 4.22
CA PRO A 171 21.47 5.25 4.12
C PRO A 171 21.31 4.72 2.69
N LYS A 172 21.00 5.59 1.71
CA LYS A 172 20.97 5.22 0.29
C LYS A 172 22.37 5.04 -0.28
N ILE A 173 23.31 5.95 0.03
CA ILE A 173 24.69 5.88 -0.47
C ILE A 173 25.40 4.71 0.21
N VAL A 174 25.17 4.51 1.52
CA VAL A 174 25.56 3.29 2.24
C VAL A 174 25.00 2.03 1.57
N LYS A 175 23.73 2.04 1.13
CA LYS A 175 23.14 0.89 0.42
C LYS A 175 23.75 0.69 -0.96
N GLU A 176 23.88 1.73 -1.77
CA GLU A 176 24.49 1.68 -3.11
C GLU A 176 25.90 1.09 -3.05
N ILE A 177 26.69 1.52 -2.07
CA ILE A 177 28.04 1.03 -1.84
C ILE A 177 28.02 -0.40 -1.32
N ILE A 178 27.17 -0.76 -0.34
CA ILE A 178 27.02 -2.14 0.15
C ILE A 178 26.57 -3.08 -0.98
N ASP A 179 25.62 -2.69 -1.84
CA ASP A 179 25.11 -3.56 -2.90
C ASP A 179 26.14 -3.71 -4.04
N ARG A 180 26.83 -2.63 -4.44
CA ARG A 180 27.93 -2.67 -5.44
C ARG A 180 29.14 -3.43 -4.90
N LYS A 181 29.63 -3.06 -3.71
CA LYS A 181 30.57 -3.88 -2.93
C LYS A 181 29.92 -5.15 -2.38
N LEU A 182 28.76 -5.62 -2.85
CA LEU A 182 28.33 -7.02 -2.72
C LEU A 182 28.36 -7.77 -4.06
N TYR A 183 28.72 -7.11 -5.16
CA TYR A 183 28.79 -7.68 -6.52
C TYR A 183 30.20 -8.14 -6.93
N ASP A 184 31.19 -7.24 -7.00
CA ASP A 184 32.53 -7.37 -7.64
C ASP A 184 33.53 -8.50 -7.18
N LEU A 185 33.10 -9.51 -6.39
CA LEU A 185 33.91 -10.63 -5.83
C LEU A 185 33.06 -11.87 -5.53
N LEU A 186 31.76 -11.70 -5.27
CA LEU A 186 30.80 -12.80 -5.30
C LEU A 186 30.36 -13.10 -6.74
N GLY A 187 30.49 -12.12 -7.65
CA GLY A 187 29.99 -12.19 -9.00
C GLY A 187 28.47 -12.32 -9.02
N GLU A 188 27.95 -12.94 -10.06
CA GLU A 188 26.51 -13.19 -10.18
C GLU A 188 25.97 -14.14 -9.10
N ARG A 189 24.66 -14.05 -8.83
CA ARG A 189 23.95 -14.97 -7.95
C ARG A 189 23.80 -16.33 -8.62
N THR A 190 24.37 -17.35 -8.01
CA THR A 190 24.37 -18.74 -8.51
C THR A 190 23.20 -19.54 -7.94
N ALA A 191 22.92 -20.71 -8.52
CA ALA A 191 21.93 -21.65 -7.96
C ALA A 191 22.29 -22.08 -6.51
N ALA A 192 23.58 -22.26 -6.22
CA ALA A 192 24.08 -22.63 -4.89
C ALA A 192 23.73 -21.58 -3.81
N ASP A 193 23.70 -20.29 -4.17
CA ASP A 193 23.31 -19.21 -3.25
C ASP A 193 21.88 -19.38 -2.68
N ASN A 194 21.04 -20.22 -3.31
CA ASN A 194 19.63 -20.43 -2.96
C ASN A 194 19.33 -21.75 -2.21
N GLU A 195 20.36 -22.43 -1.69
CA GLU A 195 20.24 -23.63 -0.85
C GLU A 195 20.25 -23.29 0.65
N LYS A 196 19.59 -24.14 1.47
CA LYS A 196 19.52 -23.96 2.94
C LYS A 196 20.72 -24.64 3.63
N PRO A 197 21.48 -23.95 4.51
CA PRO A 197 22.65 -24.53 5.17
C PRO A 197 22.29 -25.61 6.20
N THR A 198 23.06 -26.70 6.21
CA THR A 198 22.95 -27.79 7.19
C THR A 198 23.70 -27.46 8.48
N LYS A 199 23.09 -27.72 9.65
CA LYS A 199 23.63 -27.27 10.95
C LYS A 199 24.76 -28.15 11.47
N LYS A 200 25.94 -27.57 11.70
CA LYS A 200 26.98 -28.06 12.63
C LYS A 200 27.12 -27.12 13.84
N LYS A 201 27.83 -27.55 14.89
CA LYS A 201 28.00 -26.78 16.16
C LYS A 201 29.05 -25.66 16.03
N LYS A 202 28.96 -24.67 16.93
CA LYS A 202 29.64 -23.36 16.90
C LYS A 202 31.14 -23.41 17.27
N GLU A 203 31.88 -22.43 16.75
CA GLU A 203 32.74 -21.52 17.55
C GLU A 203 32.86 -20.13 16.85
N LYS A 204 33.64 -19.16 17.36
CA LYS A 204 33.65 -17.73 16.92
C LYS A 204 35.03 -17.28 16.35
N SER A 205 35.08 -16.39 15.33
CA SER A 205 36.06 -15.24 15.20
C SER A 205 36.13 -14.53 13.80
N VAL A 206 37.33 -14.31 13.20
CA VAL A 206 37.74 -13.08 12.43
C VAL A 206 37.78 -13.19 10.84
N LYS A 207 37.55 -12.14 9.98
CA LYS A 207 36.35 -11.24 9.70
C LYS A 207 36.81 -10.04 8.63
N VAL A 208 36.31 -9.33 7.49
CA VAL A 208 35.20 -9.08 6.34
C VAL A 208 35.67 -9.08 4.87
N GLU A 209 34.73 -9.43 3.97
CA GLU A 209 34.46 -9.12 2.54
C GLU A 209 35.61 -8.86 1.50
N ASP A 210 35.34 -9.07 0.20
CA ASP A 210 35.23 -8.05 -0.89
C ASP A 210 36.14 -6.80 -0.97
N LYS A 211 36.09 -5.93 -2.01
CA LYS A 211 35.65 -5.99 -3.43
C LYS A 211 36.28 -4.83 -4.20
N ALA A 212 36.78 -5.11 -5.40
CA ALA A 212 37.34 -4.11 -6.30
C ALA A 212 37.60 -4.66 -7.72
N ILE A 213 37.44 -3.93 -8.83
CA ILE A 213 36.39 -2.98 -9.30
C ILE A 213 36.28 -3.27 -10.84
N VAL A 214 35.40 -2.68 -11.67
CA VAL A 214 35.53 -1.50 -12.58
C VAL A 214 34.91 -1.89 -13.94
N GLU A 215 34.39 -1.05 -14.84
CA GLU A 215 34.09 0.41 -14.87
C GLU A 215 32.99 0.67 -15.92
N GLU A 216 32.33 1.84 -15.92
CA GLU A 216 32.46 2.82 -17.03
C GLU A 216 31.65 4.11 -16.78
N THR A 217 31.98 5.17 -17.54
CA THR A 217 31.57 6.56 -17.30
C THR A 217 30.49 7.08 -18.25
N ALA A 218 29.68 8.04 -17.79
CA ALA A 218 28.57 8.62 -18.55
C ALA A 218 28.96 9.79 -19.49
N PRO A 219 28.32 9.89 -20.66
CA PRO A 219 28.10 11.15 -21.38
C PRO A 219 26.58 11.52 -21.40
N PRO A 220 26.13 12.51 -22.18
CA PRO A 220 25.41 13.70 -21.69
C PRO A 220 23.96 13.49 -21.22
N LYS A 221 23.37 14.54 -20.63
CA LYS A 221 21.96 14.59 -20.21
C LYS A 221 20.99 14.11 -21.31
N PRO A 222 20.08 13.15 -21.01
CA PRO A 222 18.96 12.82 -21.88
C PRO A 222 17.97 14.00 -22.03
N SER A 223 17.21 13.95 -23.11
CA SER A 223 15.91 14.62 -23.28
C SER A 223 14.83 14.00 -22.39
N ASP A 224 13.57 14.47 -22.51
CA ASP A 224 12.40 13.88 -21.84
C ASP A 224 12.05 12.47 -22.37
N GLU A 225 12.93 11.49 -22.12
CA GLU A 225 12.64 10.07 -22.26
C GLU A 225 12.15 9.47 -20.93
N GLU A 226 11.19 8.56 -21.02
CA GLU A 226 10.25 8.32 -19.94
C GLU A 226 10.81 7.34 -18.90
N ILE A 227 10.96 7.77 -17.64
CA ILE A 227 11.21 6.85 -16.51
C ILE A 227 10.07 5.83 -16.48
N ASN A 228 10.39 4.57 -16.77
CA ASN A 228 9.42 3.48 -16.84
C ASN A 228 8.73 3.29 -15.48
N PRO A 229 7.42 3.59 -15.35
CA PRO A 229 6.73 3.56 -14.05
C PRO A 229 6.48 2.13 -13.55
N PHE A 230 6.70 1.12 -14.40
CA PHE A 230 6.55 -0.30 -14.10
C PHE A 230 7.87 -0.96 -13.64
N SER A 231 8.97 -0.20 -13.60
CA SER A 231 10.28 -0.67 -13.10
C SER A 231 10.29 -1.06 -11.60
N ILE A 232 9.27 -0.65 -10.84
CA ILE A 232 9.13 -0.93 -9.40
C ILE A 232 8.59 -2.33 -9.08
N PHE A 233 8.12 -3.07 -10.07
CA PHE A 233 7.48 -4.38 -9.91
C PHE A 233 8.48 -5.53 -10.09
N PRO A 234 8.46 -6.57 -9.23
CA PRO A 234 9.37 -7.71 -9.32
C PRO A 234 9.08 -8.59 -10.55
N SER A 235 10.03 -9.45 -10.89
CA SER A 235 9.79 -10.55 -11.84
C SER A 235 8.92 -11.66 -11.19
N PRO A 236 8.06 -12.38 -11.94
CA PRO A 236 7.27 -13.50 -11.41
C PRO A 236 8.11 -14.58 -10.71
N GLU A 237 9.34 -14.79 -11.17
CA GLU A 237 10.33 -15.72 -10.62
C GLU A 237 10.77 -15.35 -9.20
N GLU A 238 10.63 -14.08 -8.80
CA GLU A 238 10.94 -13.60 -7.45
C GLU A 238 9.80 -13.79 -6.44
N ASN A 239 8.65 -14.34 -6.86
CA ASN A 239 7.44 -14.46 -6.04
C ASN A 239 7.50 -15.56 -4.94
N PHE A 240 8.71 -15.96 -4.52
CA PHE A 240 8.98 -16.78 -3.33
C PHE A 240 9.32 -15.96 -2.08
N LYS A 241 9.52 -14.64 -2.22
CA LYS A 241 9.83 -13.72 -1.10
C LYS A 241 8.58 -13.54 -0.22
N VAL A 242 8.77 -13.36 1.10
CA VAL A 242 7.66 -13.15 2.03
C VAL A 242 6.92 -11.84 1.73
N HIS A 243 5.61 -11.91 1.46
CA HIS A 243 4.77 -10.77 1.08
C HIS A 243 4.23 -9.98 2.28
N THR A 244 4.00 -10.67 3.40
CA THR A 244 3.58 -10.09 4.69
C THR A 244 3.78 -11.09 5.82
N GLU A 245 3.89 -10.58 7.04
CA GLU A 245 3.76 -11.36 8.27
C GLU A 245 2.34 -11.20 8.82
N ILE A 246 1.72 -12.30 9.26
CA ILE A 246 0.38 -12.32 9.86
C ILE A 246 0.51 -12.83 11.29
N PHE A 247 0.22 -11.96 12.24
CA PHE A 247 0.29 -12.21 13.67
C PHE A 247 -1.06 -12.74 14.15
N PHE A 248 -1.04 -13.86 14.88
CA PHE A 248 -2.21 -14.46 15.52
C PHE A 248 -2.06 -14.41 17.04
N SER A 249 -3.19 -14.43 17.73
CA SER A 249 -3.28 -14.48 19.19
C SER A 249 -2.95 -15.85 19.80
N ASP A 250 -3.19 -16.93 19.05
CA ASP A 250 -3.20 -18.32 19.53
C ASP A 250 -2.11 -19.23 18.94
N ARG A 251 -1.41 -18.77 17.90
CA ARG A 251 -0.46 -19.57 17.11
C ARG A 251 0.70 -18.74 16.53
N PRO A 252 1.79 -19.38 16.06
CA PRO A 252 2.94 -18.65 15.52
C PRO A 252 2.63 -17.76 14.32
N VAL A 253 3.47 -16.74 14.10
CA VAL A 253 3.38 -15.80 12.98
C VAL A 253 3.49 -16.53 11.64
N LEU A 254 2.47 -16.38 10.78
CA LEU A 254 2.52 -16.87 9.40
C LEU A 254 3.31 -15.90 8.53
N ARG A 255 4.27 -16.42 7.77
CA ARG A 255 5.04 -15.68 6.78
C ARG A 255 4.53 -16.05 5.39
N ALA A 256 3.58 -15.25 4.88
CA ALA A 256 2.94 -15.49 3.59
C ALA A 256 3.94 -15.39 2.44
N GLY A 257 3.99 -16.39 1.57
CA GLY A 257 4.90 -16.51 0.44
C GLY A 257 4.87 -17.92 -0.15
N ASN A 258 5.13 -18.05 -1.45
CA ASN A 258 5.05 -19.33 -2.14
C ASN A 258 6.18 -20.30 -1.74
N SER A 259 5.87 -21.60 -1.70
CA SER A 259 6.90 -22.65 -1.73
C SER A 259 7.52 -22.74 -3.13
N LYS A 260 8.74 -23.30 -3.24
CA LYS A 260 9.39 -23.50 -4.56
C LYS A 260 8.51 -24.34 -5.49
N GLU A 261 7.95 -25.45 -5.01
CA GLU A 261 7.06 -26.33 -5.76
C GLU A 261 5.80 -25.62 -6.29
N VAL A 262 5.15 -24.80 -5.46
CA VAL A 262 3.95 -24.04 -5.86
C VAL A 262 4.32 -22.97 -6.90
N LEU A 263 5.47 -22.30 -6.73
CA LEU A 263 5.96 -21.32 -7.70
C LEU A 263 6.41 -21.97 -9.02
N GLU A 264 7.08 -23.13 -8.98
CA GLU A 264 7.48 -23.90 -10.17
C GLU A 264 6.26 -24.37 -10.96
N LYS A 265 5.19 -24.84 -10.28
CA LYS A 265 3.90 -25.16 -10.92
C LYS A 265 3.28 -23.92 -11.58
N HIS A 266 3.28 -22.78 -10.89
CA HIS A 266 2.78 -21.51 -11.41
C HIS A 266 3.56 -21.03 -12.64
N LEU A 267 4.90 -20.94 -12.55
CA LEU A 267 5.78 -20.52 -13.65
C LEU A 267 5.68 -21.44 -14.87
N LYS A 268 5.40 -22.73 -14.68
CA LYS A 268 5.12 -23.67 -15.77
C LYS A 268 3.79 -23.41 -16.49
N VAL A 269 2.80 -22.80 -15.81
CA VAL A 269 1.52 -22.39 -16.41
C VAL A 269 1.64 -21.01 -17.08
N THR A 270 2.33 -20.06 -16.45
CA THR A 270 2.48 -18.69 -16.98
C THR A 270 3.60 -18.54 -18.01
N GLY A 271 4.56 -19.45 -18.04
CA GLY A 271 5.78 -19.35 -18.86
C GLY A 271 6.69 -18.19 -18.43
N GLY A 272 6.68 -17.83 -17.14
CA GLY A 272 7.40 -16.66 -16.61
C GLY A 272 6.80 -15.29 -17.00
N LYS A 273 5.69 -15.27 -17.75
CA LYS A 273 5.04 -14.03 -18.15
C LYS A 273 4.34 -13.37 -16.97
N VAL A 274 4.29 -12.05 -16.99
CA VAL A 274 3.42 -11.27 -16.10
C VAL A 274 1.96 -11.54 -16.45
N PHE A 275 1.17 -11.83 -15.41
CA PHE A 275 -0.29 -11.81 -15.45
C PHE A 275 -0.83 -10.80 -14.43
N THR A 276 -1.73 -9.94 -14.88
CA THR A 276 -2.51 -8.96 -14.08
C THR A 276 -4.01 -9.13 -14.37
N ARG A 277 -4.86 -8.41 -13.63
CA ARG A 277 -6.29 -8.26 -13.95
C ARG A 277 -6.80 -6.90 -13.50
N PHE A 278 -7.61 -6.28 -14.35
CA PHE A 278 -8.48 -5.16 -14.01
C PHE A 278 -9.87 -5.72 -13.66
N PRO A 279 -10.34 -5.64 -12.39
CA PRO A 279 -11.56 -6.33 -11.98
C PRO A 279 -12.70 -5.38 -11.57
N PRO A 280 -13.46 -4.80 -12.52
CA PRO A 280 -14.55 -3.87 -12.22
C PRO A 280 -15.86 -4.58 -11.84
N GLU A 281 -16.62 -4.01 -10.89
CA GLU A 281 -18.01 -4.39 -10.64
C GLU A 281 -18.90 -3.94 -11.83
N PRO A 282 -19.69 -4.82 -12.49
CA PRO A 282 -20.55 -4.50 -13.63
C PRO A 282 -21.85 -3.80 -13.22
N ASN A 283 -21.74 -2.75 -12.40
CA ASN A 283 -22.87 -2.15 -11.68
C ASN A 283 -22.92 -0.60 -11.73
N GLY A 284 -22.07 0.03 -12.55
CA GLY A 284 -22.04 1.48 -12.76
C GLY A 284 -21.01 1.93 -13.80
N TYR A 285 -21.06 3.21 -14.18
CA TYR A 285 -20.18 3.78 -15.19
C TYR A 285 -18.77 4.05 -14.64
N LEU A 286 -17.73 3.63 -15.37
CA LEU A 286 -16.34 3.86 -15.01
C LEU A 286 -16.01 5.37 -15.00
N HIS A 287 -15.50 5.87 -13.87
CA HIS A 287 -14.90 7.21 -13.75
C HIS A 287 -13.38 7.23 -13.96
N ILE A 288 -12.81 8.43 -14.13
CA ILE A 288 -11.38 8.73 -14.28
C ILE A 288 -10.45 7.97 -13.32
N GLY A 289 -10.89 7.66 -12.09
CA GLY A 289 -10.13 6.83 -11.15
C GLY A 289 -9.81 5.41 -11.66
N HIS A 290 -10.67 4.84 -12.50
CA HIS A 290 -10.45 3.53 -13.13
C HIS A 290 -9.48 3.62 -14.31
N ALA A 291 -9.28 4.79 -14.95
CA ALA A 291 -8.19 4.93 -15.92
C ALA A 291 -6.82 4.75 -15.25
N LYS A 292 -6.68 5.10 -13.97
CA LYS A 292 -5.48 4.73 -13.20
C LYS A 292 -5.38 3.24 -12.90
N ALA A 293 -6.49 2.55 -12.65
CA ALA A 293 -6.48 1.09 -12.51
C ALA A 293 -6.08 0.42 -13.83
N MET A 294 -6.78 0.72 -14.92
CA MET A 294 -6.48 0.18 -16.26
C MET A 294 -5.04 0.45 -16.70
N PHE A 295 -4.51 1.66 -16.50
CA PHE A 295 -3.10 1.98 -16.77
C PHE A 295 -2.13 1.17 -15.92
N VAL A 296 -2.46 0.86 -14.67
CA VAL A 296 -1.62 0.04 -13.79
C VAL A 296 -1.69 -1.44 -14.19
N ASP A 297 -2.89 -1.97 -14.39
CA ASP A 297 -3.15 -3.40 -14.65
C ASP A 297 -2.76 -3.81 -16.09
N PHE A 298 -3.34 -3.17 -17.11
CA PHE A 298 -3.01 -3.45 -18.51
C PHE A 298 -1.63 -2.91 -18.90
N GLY A 299 -1.22 -1.77 -18.35
CA GLY A 299 0.09 -1.17 -18.64
C GLY A 299 1.24 -2.04 -18.16
N LEU A 300 1.18 -2.62 -16.95
CA LEU A 300 2.23 -3.53 -16.46
C LEU A 300 2.32 -4.79 -17.34
N ALA A 301 1.19 -5.37 -17.73
CA ALA A 301 1.16 -6.52 -18.65
C ALA A 301 1.78 -6.16 -20.01
N LYS A 302 1.33 -5.06 -20.63
CA LYS A 302 1.79 -4.60 -21.95
C LYS A 302 3.30 -4.30 -21.96
N GLU A 303 3.79 -3.60 -20.94
CA GLU A 303 5.21 -3.26 -20.76
C GLU A 303 6.10 -4.49 -20.59
N LYS A 304 5.58 -5.58 -20.00
CA LYS A 304 6.34 -6.81 -19.68
C LYS A 304 6.06 -7.98 -20.64
N GLY A 305 5.40 -7.75 -21.78
CA GLY A 305 5.05 -8.81 -22.74
C GLY A 305 4.09 -9.87 -22.19
N GLY A 306 3.35 -9.51 -21.14
CA GLY A 306 2.43 -10.34 -20.38
C GLY A 306 0.95 -10.12 -20.75
N ASN A 307 0.08 -10.61 -19.88
CA ASN A 307 -1.37 -10.72 -20.09
C ASN A 307 -2.14 -9.98 -18.99
N CYS A 308 -3.23 -9.30 -19.36
CA CYS A 308 -4.18 -8.71 -18.40
C CYS A 308 -5.58 -9.27 -18.63
N TYR A 309 -6.21 -9.82 -17.59
CA TYR A 309 -7.63 -10.20 -17.62
C TYR A 309 -8.52 -8.97 -17.43
N LEU A 310 -9.63 -8.90 -18.17
CA LEU A 310 -10.80 -8.12 -17.76
C LEU A 310 -11.72 -9.08 -16.99
N ARG A 311 -11.82 -8.93 -15.66
CA ARG A 311 -12.62 -9.81 -14.81
C ARG A 311 -13.80 -9.07 -14.19
N TYR A 312 -15.00 -9.32 -14.68
CA TYR A 312 -16.20 -8.73 -14.08
C TYR A 312 -16.42 -9.28 -12.67
N ASP A 313 -16.47 -8.39 -11.67
CA ASP A 313 -16.83 -8.74 -10.30
C ASP A 313 -18.35 -8.77 -10.15
N ASP A 314 -18.94 -9.84 -10.67
CA ASP A 314 -20.37 -10.12 -10.65
C ASP A 314 -20.85 -10.83 -9.37
N THR A 315 -20.00 -10.93 -8.32
CA THR A 315 -20.29 -11.66 -7.06
C THR A 315 -21.59 -11.28 -6.31
N ASN A 316 -22.29 -10.22 -6.73
CA ASN A 316 -23.60 -9.84 -6.21
C ASN A 316 -24.67 -9.82 -7.33
N PRO A 317 -25.63 -10.79 -7.35
CA PRO A 317 -26.62 -10.93 -8.42
C PRO A 317 -27.61 -9.75 -8.51
N GLU A 318 -27.75 -8.93 -7.45
CA GLU A 318 -28.65 -7.76 -7.45
C GLU A 318 -28.05 -6.52 -8.11
N ALA A 319 -26.74 -6.50 -8.37
CA ALA A 319 -26.03 -5.29 -8.78
C ALA A 319 -25.72 -5.21 -10.29
N GLU A 320 -25.61 -6.36 -10.94
CA GLU A 320 -25.17 -6.49 -12.33
C GLU A 320 -26.23 -6.03 -13.35
N LYS A 321 -25.80 -5.36 -14.42
CA LYS A 321 -26.60 -5.13 -15.62
C LYS A 321 -25.76 -5.23 -16.89
N LYS A 322 -26.33 -5.76 -17.96
CA LYS A 322 -25.74 -5.76 -19.30
C LYS A 322 -25.31 -4.36 -19.78
N GLU A 323 -26.06 -3.30 -19.46
CA GLU A 323 -25.71 -1.91 -19.82
C GLU A 323 -24.34 -1.48 -19.28
N TYR A 324 -23.91 -2.02 -18.13
CA TYR A 324 -22.60 -1.72 -17.55
C TYR A 324 -21.50 -2.67 -18.06
N ILE A 325 -21.82 -3.94 -18.32
CA ILE A 325 -20.89 -4.91 -18.94
C ILE A 325 -20.43 -4.36 -20.30
N ASP A 326 -21.40 -4.08 -21.19
CA ASP A 326 -21.18 -3.59 -22.55
C ASP A 326 -20.37 -2.28 -22.54
N HIS A 327 -20.74 -1.33 -21.68
CA HIS A 327 -20.06 -0.04 -21.54
C HIS A 327 -18.64 -0.17 -20.94
N ILE A 328 -18.41 -1.10 -20.01
CA ILE A 328 -17.05 -1.34 -19.47
C ILE A 328 -16.13 -1.84 -20.59
N GLU A 329 -16.59 -2.78 -21.41
CA GLU A 329 -15.82 -3.29 -22.55
C GLU A 329 -15.55 -2.18 -23.58
N GLU A 330 -16.57 -1.38 -23.92
CA GLU A 330 -16.42 -0.23 -24.83
C GLU A 330 -15.41 0.80 -24.33
N ILE A 331 -15.39 1.08 -23.01
CA ILE A 331 -14.43 2.02 -22.40
C ILE A 331 -13.03 1.42 -22.30
N VAL A 332 -12.86 0.12 -22.04
CA VAL A 332 -11.55 -0.55 -22.04
C VAL A 332 -10.93 -0.45 -23.44
N GLY A 333 -11.70 -0.80 -24.49
CA GLY A 333 -11.27 -0.67 -25.88
C GLY A 333 -10.99 0.79 -26.30
N TRP A 334 -11.89 1.72 -25.96
CA TRP A 334 -11.69 3.16 -26.23
C TRP A 334 -10.43 3.73 -25.56
N MET A 335 -10.08 3.24 -24.36
CA MET A 335 -8.86 3.63 -23.64
C MET A 335 -7.56 3.06 -24.26
N GLY A 336 -7.64 2.21 -25.29
CA GLY A 336 -6.49 1.61 -25.97
C GLY A 336 -5.93 0.36 -25.30
N TRP A 337 -6.77 -0.36 -24.53
CA TRP A 337 -6.41 -1.58 -23.83
C TRP A 337 -7.13 -2.79 -24.44
N GLU A 338 -6.41 -3.91 -24.56
CA GLU A 338 -6.91 -5.17 -25.10
C GLU A 338 -6.80 -6.24 -24.01
N PRO A 339 -7.92 -6.82 -23.53
CA PRO A 339 -7.89 -7.95 -22.60
C PRO A 339 -7.30 -9.20 -23.25
N PHE A 340 -6.41 -9.89 -22.54
CA PHE A 340 -5.95 -11.23 -22.90
C PHE A 340 -7.12 -12.23 -22.89
N LYS A 341 -8.01 -12.08 -21.91
CA LYS A 341 -9.26 -12.82 -21.78
C LYS A 341 -10.27 -11.98 -21.00
N ILE A 342 -11.54 -12.07 -21.37
CA ILE A 342 -12.68 -11.61 -20.56
C ILE A 342 -13.18 -12.78 -19.72
N THR A 343 -13.52 -12.51 -18.46
CA THR A 343 -13.86 -13.50 -17.42
C THR A 343 -14.87 -12.92 -16.44
N TYR A 344 -15.60 -13.79 -15.75
CA TYR A 344 -16.58 -13.44 -14.72
C TYR A 344 -16.19 -14.13 -13.41
N SER A 345 -16.35 -13.46 -12.26
CA SER A 345 -16.19 -14.14 -10.96
C SER A 345 -17.15 -15.33 -10.83
N SER A 346 -18.31 -15.28 -11.49
CA SER A 346 -19.29 -16.37 -11.54
C SER A 346 -18.87 -17.60 -12.36
N ASP A 347 -17.92 -17.48 -13.30
CA ASP A 347 -17.32 -18.63 -13.99
C ASP A 347 -16.76 -19.65 -12.98
N TYR A 348 -16.22 -19.14 -11.87
CA TYR A 348 -15.50 -19.90 -10.85
C TYR A 348 -16.39 -20.34 -9.67
N PHE A 349 -17.69 -20.04 -9.64
CA PHE A 349 -18.57 -20.34 -8.48
C PHE A 349 -18.57 -21.81 -8.05
N GLN A 350 -18.37 -22.75 -8.97
CA GLN A 350 -18.28 -24.18 -8.63
C GLN A 350 -16.98 -24.50 -7.87
N GLU A 351 -15.84 -24.01 -8.34
CA GLU A 351 -14.53 -24.21 -7.71
C GLU A 351 -14.45 -23.45 -6.37
N LEU A 352 -14.98 -22.22 -6.32
CA LEU A 352 -15.15 -21.45 -5.07
C LEU A 352 -16.00 -22.20 -4.04
N TYR A 353 -17.06 -22.90 -4.46
CA TYR A 353 -17.89 -23.71 -3.56
C TYR A 353 -17.16 -24.96 -3.07
N GLU A 354 -16.41 -25.64 -3.94
CA GLU A 354 -15.63 -26.82 -3.58
C GLU A 354 -14.48 -26.47 -2.61
N LEU A 355 -13.82 -25.34 -2.83
CA LEU A 355 -12.84 -24.78 -1.90
C LEU A 355 -13.48 -24.32 -0.58
N ALA A 356 -14.74 -23.87 -0.58
CA ALA A 356 -15.45 -23.53 0.66
C ALA A 356 -15.79 -24.79 1.48
N VAL A 357 -16.22 -25.86 0.81
CA VAL A 357 -16.39 -27.19 1.43
C VAL A 357 -15.08 -27.72 2.00
N GLU A 358 -13.97 -27.54 1.28
CA GLU A 358 -12.63 -27.92 1.76
C GLU A 358 -12.16 -27.07 2.95
N LEU A 359 -12.44 -25.76 2.95
CA LEU A 359 -12.15 -24.87 4.08
C LEU A 359 -12.91 -25.29 5.35
N ILE A 360 -14.15 -25.78 5.22
CA ILE A 360 -14.90 -26.38 6.33
C ILE A 360 -14.24 -27.68 6.80
N ARG A 361 -13.84 -28.58 5.88
CA ARG A 361 -13.17 -29.86 6.23
C ARG A 361 -11.87 -29.65 7.01
N ARG A 362 -11.12 -28.58 6.71
CA ARG A 362 -9.89 -28.19 7.42
C ARG A 362 -10.16 -27.51 8.77
N GLY A 363 -11.42 -27.33 9.17
CA GLY A 363 -11.78 -26.59 10.38
C GLY A 363 -11.51 -25.08 10.29
N HIS A 364 -11.39 -24.54 9.08
CA HIS A 364 -11.11 -23.13 8.78
C HIS A 364 -12.33 -22.35 8.29
N ALA A 365 -13.51 -22.98 8.27
CA ALA A 365 -14.80 -22.30 8.12
C ALA A 365 -15.92 -23.01 8.88
N TYR A 366 -16.95 -22.26 9.25
CA TYR A 366 -18.14 -22.74 9.96
C TYR A 366 -19.38 -22.01 9.46
N VAL A 367 -20.55 -22.66 9.53
CA VAL A 367 -21.83 -21.98 9.26
C VAL A 367 -22.26 -21.21 10.50
N ASP A 368 -22.74 -19.98 10.33
CA ASP A 368 -23.16 -19.07 11.40
C ASP A 368 -24.61 -18.61 11.20
N HIS A 369 -25.38 -18.52 12.29
CA HIS A 369 -26.77 -18.06 12.32
C HIS A 369 -26.96 -16.71 13.03
N GLN A 370 -25.88 -16.03 13.42
CA GLN A 370 -25.96 -14.66 13.92
C GLN A 370 -26.61 -13.73 12.90
N THR A 371 -27.51 -12.86 13.36
CA THR A 371 -28.05 -11.76 12.53
C THR A 371 -26.94 -10.76 12.16
N PRO A 372 -27.10 -9.93 11.11
CA PRO A 372 -26.10 -8.93 10.74
C PRO A 372 -25.67 -8.01 11.91
N ASP A 373 -26.62 -7.63 12.78
CA ASP A 373 -26.33 -6.81 13.97
C ASP A 373 -25.58 -7.60 15.05
N GLN A 374 -25.90 -8.88 15.26
CA GLN A 374 -25.14 -9.75 16.18
C GLN A 374 -23.71 -10.00 15.67
N ILE A 375 -23.52 -10.23 14.36
CA ILE A 375 -22.18 -10.35 13.76
C ILE A 375 -21.39 -9.06 13.98
N LYS A 376 -22.03 -7.89 13.80
CA LYS A 376 -21.39 -6.59 14.05
C LYS A 376 -21.01 -6.44 15.52
N GLU A 377 -21.95 -6.64 16.44
CA GLU A 377 -21.74 -6.51 17.90
C GLU A 377 -20.61 -7.44 18.38
N PHE A 378 -20.60 -8.69 17.94
CA PHE A 378 -19.57 -9.66 18.34
C PHE A 378 -18.19 -9.31 17.76
N ARG A 379 -18.13 -8.79 16.52
CA ARG A 379 -16.86 -8.28 15.94
C ARG A 379 -16.37 -7.01 16.64
N GLU A 380 -17.26 -6.12 17.07
CA GLU A 380 -16.91 -4.93 17.85
C GLU A 380 -16.40 -5.32 19.27
N LYS A 381 -16.93 -6.38 19.86
CA LYS A 381 -16.54 -6.91 21.18
C LYS A 381 -15.40 -7.96 21.17
N LYS A 382 -14.81 -8.26 20.00
CA LYS A 382 -13.87 -9.40 19.80
C LYS A 382 -14.41 -10.76 20.34
N MET A 383 -15.72 -11.01 20.25
CA MET A 383 -16.37 -12.23 20.77
C MET A 383 -16.54 -13.29 19.68
N ASN A 384 -16.21 -14.56 20.00
CA ASN A 384 -16.51 -15.70 19.14
C ASN A 384 -18.04 -15.87 18.97
N SER A 385 -18.48 -16.22 17.76
CA SER A 385 -19.88 -16.61 17.52
C SER A 385 -20.24 -17.88 18.31
N PRO A 386 -21.48 -18.01 18.84
CA PRO A 386 -21.95 -19.24 19.48
C PRO A 386 -21.84 -20.50 18.59
N TRP A 387 -21.76 -20.33 17.27
CA TRP A 387 -21.66 -21.41 16.29
C TRP A 387 -20.23 -21.70 15.81
N ARG A 388 -19.22 -20.94 16.28
CA ARG A 388 -17.82 -21.01 15.81
C ARG A 388 -17.18 -22.39 15.97
N ASP A 389 -17.56 -23.11 17.02
CA ASP A 389 -16.97 -24.39 17.43
C ASP A 389 -17.92 -25.58 17.21
N ARG A 390 -18.94 -25.41 16.36
CA ARG A 390 -19.84 -26.49 15.93
C ARG A 390 -19.10 -27.55 15.10
N PRO A 391 -19.51 -28.84 15.12
CA PRO A 391 -18.86 -29.90 14.36
C PRO A 391 -18.71 -29.62 12.86
N ILE A 392 -17.64 -30.13 12.27
CA ILE A 392 -17.34 -30.02 10.83
C ILE A 392 -18.49 -30.61 9.99
N GLU A 393 -18.98 -31.80 10.37
CA GLU A 393 -20.10 -32.48 9.71
C GLU A 393 -21.40 -31.66 9.73
N GLU A 394 -21.65 -30.94 10.83
CA GLU A 394 -22.82 -30.06 10.97
C GLU A 394 -22.69 -28.85 10.03
N SER A 395 -21.51 -28.22 9.98
CA SER A 395 -21.25 -27.11 9.05
C SER A 395 -21.34 -27.55 7.58
N LEU A 396 -20.84 -28.74 7.23
CA LEU A 396 -20.95 -29.30 5.89
C LEU A 396 -22.42 -29.54 5.49
N LYS A 397 -23.21 -30.18 6.36
CA LYS A 397 -24.64 -30.43 6.14
C LYS A 397 -25.44 -29.13 6.03
N LEU A 398 -25.13 -28.14 6.86
CA LEU A 398 -25.79 -26.84 6.79
C LEU A 398 -25.40 -26.07 5.53
N PHE A 399 -24.15 -26.15 5.06
CA PHE A 399 -23.72 -25.47 3.83
C PHE A 399 -24.32 -26.11 2.56
N ASP A 400 -24.55 -27.43 2.54
CA ASP A 400 -25.38 -28.09 1.52
C ASP A 400 -26.84 -27.61 1.57
N ASN A 401 -27.45 -27.57 2.76
CA ASN A 401 -28.80 -27.03 2.93
C ASN A 401 -28.92 -25.56 2.47
N MET A 402 -27.89 -24.74 2.70
CA MET A 402 -27.82 -23.37 2.16
C MET A 402 -27.78 -23.39 0.62
N LYS A 403 -26.89 -24.18 0.00
CA LYS A 403 -26.79 -24.31 -1.47
C LYS A 403 -28.09 -24.77 -2.13
N ARG A 404 -28.86 -25.61 -1.42
CA ARG A 404 -30.14 -26.18 -1.86
C ARG A 404 -31.36 -25.31 -1.54
N GLY A 405 -31.16 -24.08 -1.06
CA GLY A 405 -32.25 -23.14 -0.77
C GLY A 405 -33.14 -23.53 0.42
N MET A 406 -32.68 -24.43 1.28
CA MET A 406 -33.46 -24.96 2.42
C MET A 406 -33.42 -24.03 3.66
N ILE A 407 -32.86 -22.82 3.51
CA ILE A 407 -32.66 -21.82 4.56
C ILE A 407 -32.95 -20.43 3.94
N GLU A 408 -33.72 -19.58 4.63
CA GLU A 408 -34.09 -18.24 4.13
C GLU A 408 -32.90 -17.26 4.09
N GLU A 409 -33.02 -16.18 3.30
CA GLU A 409 -32.02 -15.11 3.27
C GLU A 409 -31.71 -14.56 4.67
N GLY A 410 -30.42 -14.36 4.94
CA GLY A 410 -29.94 -13.79 6.21
C GLY A 410 -30.05 -14.69 7.45
N LYS A 411 -30.63 -15.90 7.35
CA LYS A 411 -30.69 -16.86 8.49
C LYS A 411 -29.43 -17.73 8.65
N ALA A 412 -28.58 -17.77 7.62
CA ALA A 412 -27.27 -18.40 7.70
C ALA A 412 -26.25 -17.70 6.80
N THR A 413 -24.99 -17.75 7.22
CA THR A 413 -23.82 -17.37 6.42
C THR A 413 -22.72 -18.42 6.62
N LEU A 414 -21.83 -18.59 5.65
CA LEU A 414 -20.56 -19.28 5.90
C LEU A 414 -19.55 -18.23 6.36
N ARG A 415 -18.81 -18.50 7.43
CA ARG A 415 -17.75 -17.63 7.94
C ARG A 415 -16.42 -18.38 7.97
N MET A 416 -15.36 -17.67 7.60
CA MET A 416 -13.98 -18.09 7.79
C MET A 416 -13.69 -18.14 9.30
N LYS A 417 -12.94 -19.15 9.76
CA LYS A 417 -12.53 -19.31 11.16
C LYS A 417 -11.09 -18.82 11.32
N GLN A 418 -10.97 -17.51 11.49
CA GLN A 418 -9.73 -16.74 11.52
C GLN A 418 -9.30 -16.48 12.98
N ASP A 419 -9.00 -15.23 13.37
CA ASP A 419 -8.58 -14.84 14.72
C ASP A 419 -9.34 -13.58 15.17
N MET A 420 -10.35 -13.81 16.02
CA MET A 420 -11.18 -12.77 16.62
C MET A 420 -10.42 -11.84 17.58
N GLN A 421 -9.24 -12.22 18.07
CA GLN A 421 -8.44 -11.42 19.02
C GLN A 421 -7.34 -10.58 18.34
N SER A 422 -7.02 -10.84 17.07
CA SER A 422 -6.01 -10.12 16.27
C SER A 422 -6.17 -8.59 16.34
N ASP A 423 -5.12 -7.81 16.07
CA ASP A 423 -5.25 -6.36 15.96
C ASP A 423 -5.78 -5.90 14.59
N ASN A 424 -5.91 -6.82 13.63
CA ASN A 424 -6.51 -6.53 12.33
C ASN A 424 -7.97 -6.98 12.27
N PHE A 425 -8.90 -6.03 12.20
CA PHE A 425 -10.35 -6.26 12.09
C PHE A 425 -10.77 -7.14 10.89
N ASN A 426 -9.93 -7.24 9.84
CA ASN A 426 -10.17 -8.13 8.70
C ASN A 426 -9.86 -9.61 9.01
N MET A 427 -9.35 -9.93 10.20
CA MET A 427 -9.18 -11.30 10.69
C MET A 427 -10.36 -11.76 11.58
N TYR A 428 -11.40 -10.95 11.75
CA TYR A 428 -12.53 -11.23 12.66
C TYR A 428 -13.62 -12.06 11.97
N ASP A 429 -13.30 -13.31 11.67
CA ASP A 429 -14.18 -14.33 11.07
C ASP A 429 -15.05 -13.76 9.93
N LEU A 430 -14.40 -13.37 8.83
CA LEU A 430 -15.05 -12.80 7.66
C LEU A 430 -16.08 -13.74 7.04
N ILE A 431 -17.17 -13.18 6.52
CA ILE A 431 -18.22 -13.94 5.83
C ILE A 431 -17.67 -14.37 4.46
N ALA A 432 -17.64 -15.68 4.23
CA ALA A 432 -17.27 -16.31 2.97
C ALA A 432 -18.46 -16.41 2.01
N TYR A 433 -19.64 -16.81 2.48
CA TYR A 433 -20.86 -16.96 1.65
C TYR A 433 -22.11 -16.40 2.32
N ARG A 434 -23.05 -15.91 1.49
CA ARG A 434 -24.40 -15.44 1.88
C ARG A 434 -25.46 -16.14 1.03
N ILE A 435 -26.66 -16.29 1.56
CA ILE A 435 -27.85 -16.75 0.81
C ILE A 435 -28.46 -15.55 0.07
N LYS A 436 -28.80 -15.72 -1.21
CA LYS A 436 -29.65 -14.84 -2.03
C LYS A 436 -30.49 -15.65 -3.01
N PHE A 437 -31.78 -15.35 -3.12
CA PHE A 437 -32.67 -16.02 -4.09
C PHE A 437 -32.86 -15.25 -5.41
N THR A 438 -32.33 -14.03 -5.50
CA THR A 438 -32.21 -13.29 -6.77
C THR A 438 -31.37 -14.10 -7.77
N PRO A 439 -31.91 -14.46 -8.95
CA PRO A 439 -31.13 -15.14 -9.99
C PRO A 439 -29.97 -14.26 -10.48
N HIS A 440 -28.85 -14.89 -10.79
CA HIS A 440 -27.65 -14.20 -11.26
C HIS A 440 -27.76 -13.87 -12.76
N PRO A 441 -27.44 -12.64 -13.24
CA PRO A 441 -27.61 -12.32 -14.66
C PRO A 441 -26.68 -13.13 -15.59
N HIS A 442 -25.41 -13.35 -15.22
CA HIS A 442 -24.55 -14.33 -15.92
C HIS A 442 -24.88 -15.82 -15.57
N ALA A 443 -24.80 -16.23 -14.30
CA ALA A 443 -24.87 -17.65 -13.90
C ALA A 443 -26.27 -18.27 -13.71
N GLY A 444 -27.35 -17.51 -13.92
CA GLY A 444 -28.73 -17.97 -13.84
C GLY A 444 -29.22 -18.29 -12.42
N ASP A 445 -30.19 -19.21 -12.32
CA ASP A 445 -30.82 -19.70 -11.09
C ASP A 445 -30.10 -20.90 -10.46
N LYS A 446 -28.97 -21.34 -11.03
CA LYS A 446 -28.15 -22.47 -10.57
C LYS A 446 -27.64 -22.33 -9.12
N TRP A 447 -27.58 -21.10 -8.60
CA TRP A 447 -27.06 -20.79 -7.27
C TRP A 447 -28.05 -19.94 -6.47
N CYS A 448 -28.22 -20.29 -5.19
CA CYS A 448 -28.87 -19.42 -4.20
C CYS A 448 -27.91 -19.04 -3.04
N ILE A 449 -26.63 -19.36 -3.19
CA ILE A 449 -25.55 -18.91 -2.31
C ILE A 449 -24.45 -18.27 -3.14
N TYR A 450 -23.94 -17.14 -2.66
CA TYR A 450 -22.93 -16.36 -3.38
C TYR A 450 -21.74 -16.04 -2.47
N PRO A 451 -20.51 -16.13 -3.00
CA PRO A 451 -19.31 -15.83 -2.24
C PRO A 451 -19.17 -14.32 -2.01
N SER A 452 -18.40 -13.93 -1.00
CA SER A 452 -18.07 -12.52 -0.77
C SER A 452 -16.88 -12.05 -1.61
N TYR A 453 -16.72 -10.73 -1.75
CA TYR A 453 -15.54 -10.10 -2.34
C TYR A 453 -14.22 -10.65 -1.76
N ASP A 454 -14.11 -10.64 -0.42
CA ASP A 454 -12.91 -11.07 0.31
C ASP A 454 -12.56 -12.55 0.09
N TYR A 455 -13.58 -13.39 -0.08
CA TYR A 455 -13.40 -14.81 -0.40
C TYR A 455 -13.04 -15.03 -1.87
N THR A 456 -13.69 -14.29 -2.78
CA THR A 456 -13.60 -14.53 -4.22
C THR A 456 -12.29 -14.07 -4.81
N HIS A 457 -11.91 -12.80 -4.64
CA HIS A 457 -10.84 -12.20 -5.44
C HIS A 457 -9.49 -12.88 -5.21
N CYS A 458 -9.15 -13.24 -3.97
CA CYS A 458 -7.88 -13.92 -3.70
C CYS A 458 -7.82 -15.31 -4.34
N ILE A 459 -8.91 -16.10 -4.23
CA ILE A 459 -8.98 -17.44 -4.81
C ILE A 459 -8.94 -17.38 -6.34
N VAL A 460 -9.74 -16.50 -6.96
CA VAL A 460 -9.75 -16.37 -8.42
C VAL A 460 -8.42 -15.79 -8.95
N ASP A 461 -7.77 -14.88 -8.22
CA ASP A 461 -6.40 -14.46 -8.55
C ASP A 461 -5.40 -15.63 -8.52
N SER A 462 -5.59 -16.61 -7.64
CA SER A 462 -4.77 -17.83 -7.64
C SER A 462 -5.11 -18.76 -8.80
N ILE A 463 -6.38 -18.94 -9.14
CA ILE A 463 -6.85 -19.83 -10.24
C ILE A 463 -6.38 -19.27 -11.59
N GLU A 464 -6.56 -17.98 -11.83
CA GLU A 464 -6.11 -17.26 -13.03
C GLU A 464 -4.60 -17.07 -13.10
N ASN A 465 -3.85 -17.57 -12.11
CA ASN A 465 -2.39 -17.47 -12.03
C ASN A 465 -1.91 -16.02 -12.17
N ILE A 466 -2.55 -15.10 -11.44
CA ILE A 466 -2.18 -13.69 -11.39
C ILE A 466 -0.80 -13.56 -10.73
N THR A 467 0.17 -13.03 -11.47
CA THR A 467 1.49 -12.70 -10.91
C THR A 467 1.39 -11.48 -10.00
N HIS A 468 0.61 -10.48 -10.41
CA HIS A 468 0.55 -9.14 -9.81
C HIS A 468 -0.90 -8.77 -9.50
N SER A 469 -1.32 -8.95 -8.25
CA SER A 469 -2.63 -8.53 -7.74
C SER A 469 -2.56 -7.06 -7.32
N LEU A 470 -2.79 -6.16 -8.28
CA LEU A 470 -2.74 -4.72 -8.03
C LEU A 470 -4.11 -4.21 -7.55
N CYS A 471 -4.12 -3.26 -6.62
CA CYS A 471 -5.33 -2.66 -6.06
C CYS A 471 -5.03 -1.31 -5.37
N THR A 472 -6.02 -0.65 -4.75
CA THR A 472 -5.78 0.64 -4.06
C THR A 472 -5.44 0.47 -2.57
N LEU A 473 -4.77 1.47 -1.98
CA LEU A 473 -4.36 1.47 -0.57
C LEU A 473 -5.50 1.24 0.45
N GLU A 474 -6.77 1.47 0.10
CA GLU A 474 -7.91 1.06 0.93
C GLU A 474 -7.89 -0.43 1.32
N PHE A 475 -7.30 -1.28 0.48
CA PHE A 475 -7.26 -2.73 0.66
C PHE A 475 -6.00 -3.22 1.38
N GLU A 476 -5.06 -2.34 1.75
CA GLU A 476 -3.79 -2.71 2.42
C GLU A 476 -4.02 -3.51 3.72
N THR A 477 -5.04 -3.14 4.50
CA THR A 477 -5.41 -3.86 5.73
C THR A 477 -6.03 -5.24 5.48
N ARG A 478 -6.53 -5.52 4.27
CA ARG A 478 -7.10 -6.83 3.87
C ARG A 478 -6.05 -7.79 3.33
N ARG A 479 -4.81 -7.35 3.13
CA ARG A 479 -3.70 -8.20 2.67
C ARG A 479 -3.47 -9.43 3.59
N ALA A 480 -3.67 -9.26 4.91
CA ALA A 480 -3.57 -10.37 5.86
C ALA A 480 -4.65 -11.44 5.65
N SER A 481 -5.91 -11.04 5.45
CA SER A 481 -7.01 -11.96 5.18
C SER A 481 -6.90 -12.63 3.81
N TYR A 482 -6.39 -11.90 2.79
CA TYR A 482 -6.09 -12.41 1.45
C TYR A 482 -5.13 -13.61 1.52
N TYR A 483 -3.94 -13.42 2.10
CA TYR A 483 -2.96 -14.52 2.18
C TYR A 483 -3.33 -15.60 3.19
N TRP A 484 -4.05 -15.28 4.28
CA TRP A 484 -4.55 -16.29 5.21
C TRP A 484 -5.45 -17.32 4.51
N LEU A 485 -6.34 -16.88 3.61
CA LEU A 485 -7.27 -17.78 2.93
C LEU A 485 -6.53 -18.66 1.91
N LEU A 486 -5.55 -18.10 1.19
CA LEU A 486 -4.72 -18.86 0.26
C LEU A 486 -3.81 -19.88 0.98
N ASP A 487 -3.22 -19.50 2.13
CA ASP A 487 -2.45 -20.41 2.99
C ASP A 487 -3.32 -21.55 3.55
N ALA A 488 -4.49 -21.23 4.11
CA ALA A 488 -5.45 -22.21 4.63
C ALA A 488 -5.92 -23.24 3.57
N LEU A 489 -6.02 -22.81 2.31
CA LEU A 489 -6.37 -23.67 1.17
C LEU A 489 -5.15 -24.35 0.51
N GLY A 490 -3.92 -23.91 0.79
CA GLY A 490 -2.70 -24.42 0.14
C GLY A 490 -2.57 -23.97 -1.32
N LEU A 491 -3.11 -22.80 -1.64
CA LEU A 491 -3.13 -22.21 -2.98
C LEU A 491 -1.90 -21.34 -3.25
N TYR A 492 -1.66 -21.05 -4.53
CA TYR A 492 -0.63 -20.11 -4.96
C TYR A 492 -0.97 -18.68 -4.48
N GLN A 493 0.06 -17.90 -4.17
CA GLN A 493 -0.05 -16.58 -3.54
C GLN A 493 0.44 -15.49 -4.52
N PRO A 494 -0.47 -14.79 -5.23
CA PRO A 494 -0.15 -13.63 -6.08
C PRO A 494 0.58 -12.52 -5.33
N TYR A 495 1.49 -11.78 -6.00
CA TYR A 495 2.11 -10.59 -5.42
C TYR A 495 1.08 -9.45 -5.31
N VAL A 496 0.53 -9.24 -4.11
CA VAL A 496 -0.39 -8.13 -3.82
C VAL A 496 0.38 -6.83 -3.63
N TRP A 497 0.04 -5.78 -4.40
CA TRP A 497 0.63 -4.44 -4.23
C TRP A 497 -0.36 -3.30 -4.46
N GLU A 498 -0.44 -2.41 -3.47
CA GLU A 498 -1.43 -1.36 -3.40
C GLU A 498 -0.89 0.02 -3.83
N TYR A 499 -1.57 0.68 -4.78
CA TYR A 499 -1.24 2.03 -5.24
C TYR A 499 -2.16 3.11 -4.67
N SER A 500 -1.70 4.36 -4.70
CA SER A 500 -2.53 5.51 -4.38
C SER A 500 -3.58 5.72 -5.48
N ARG A 501 -4.85 5.57 -5.10
CA ARG A 501 -6.01 5.99 -5.92
C ARG A 501 -5.84 7.40 -6.47
N LEU A 502 -6.42 7.64 -7.64
CA LEU A 502 -6.56 8.98 -8.20
C LEU A 502 -7.77 9.66 -7.54
N ASN A 503 -7.53 10.81 -6.90
CA ASN A 503 -8.56 11.72 -6.43
C ASN A 503 -8.35 13.09 -7.09
N ILE A 504 -9.41 13.66 -7.64
CA ILE A 504 -9.40 14.96 -8.32
C ILE A 504 -10.26 15.93 -7.51
N THR A 505 -9.82 17.19 -7.39
CA THR A 505 -10.58 18.25 -6.70
C THR A 505 -11.77 18.72 -7.52
N ASN A 506 -12.71 19.44 -6.88
CA ASN A 506 -13.84 20.13 -7.53
C ASN A 506 -14.78 19.18 -8.31
N THR A 507 -14.84 17.91 -7.94
CA THR A 507 -15.72 16.90 -8.54
C THR A 507 -16.17 15.87 -7.49
N VAL A 508 -17.08 14.97 -7.88
CA VAL A 508 -17.52 13.83 -7.06
C VAL A 508 -17.29 12.52 -7.81
N MET A 509 -16.59 11.58 -7.18
CA MET A 509 -16.25 10.29 -7.80
C MET A 509 -16.99 9.09 -7.16
N SER A 510 -17.51 9.20 -5.94
CA SER A 510 -18.20 8.07 -5.31
C SER A 510 -19.54 7.77 -6.02
N LYS A 511 -19.75 6.53 -6.47
CA LYS A 511 -20.98 6.02 -7.12
C LYS A 511 -22.27 6.59 -6.53
N ARG A 512 -22.48 6.50 -5.21
CA ARG A 512 -23.67 7.04 -4.52
C ARG A 512 -23.95 8.53 -4.80
N LYS A 513 -22.92 9.37 -4.98
CA LYS A 513 -23.07 10.79 -5.35
C LYS A 513 -23.34 10.97 -6.84
N LEU A 514 -22.69 10.19 -7.71
CA LEU A 514 -22.92 10.23 -9.16
C LEU A 514 -24.34 9.75 -9.50
N ASN A 515 -24.79 8.61 -8.95
CA ASN A 515 -26.17 8.14 -9.02
C ASN A 515 -27.15 9.27 -8.67
N ARG A 516 -26.90 9.98 -7.54
CA ARG A 516 -27.78 11.07 -7.07
C ARG A 516 -27.87 12.22 -8.09
N LEU A 517 -26.75 12.67 -8.66
CA LEU A 517 -26.75 13.73 -9.67
C LEU A 517 -27.60 13.37 -10.90
N VAL A 518 -27.46 12.14 -11.40
CA VAL A 518 -28.20 11.66 -12.57
C VAL A 518 -29.69 11.45 -12.23
N THR A 519 -30.00 10.79 -11.12
CA THR A 519 -31.40 10.48 -10.73
C THR A 519 -32.20 11.74 -10.37
N GLU A 520 -31.59 12.73 -9.71
CA GLU A 520 -32.22 14.03 -9.42
C GLU A 520 -32.14 15.02 -10.61
N LYS A 521 -31.60 14.61 -11.77
CA LYS A 521 -31.50 15.39 -13.01
C LYS A 521 -30.72 16.73 -12.88
N TRP A 522 -29.67 16.74 -12.07
CA TRP A 522 -28.68 17.83 -12.06
C TRP A 522 -27.75 17.79 -13.28
N VAL A 523 -27.71 16.64 -13.97
CA VAL A 523 -26.94 16.34 -15.18
C VAL A 523 -27.82 15.54 -16.15
N ASP A 524 -27.49 15.57 -17.44
CA ASP A 524 -28.32 15.03 -18.52
C ASP A 524 -28.31 13.49 -18.54
N GLY A 525 -27.22 12.88 -18.04
CA GLY A 525 -26.98 11.44 -18.09
C GLY A 525 -25.65 11.05 -17.44
N TRP A 526 -25.27 9.79 -17.59
CA TRP A 526 -23.99 9.25 -17.11
C TRP A 526 -22.80 9.64 -17.98
N ASP A 527 -23.06 10.04 -19.22
CA ASP A 527 -22.14 10.54 -20.23
C ASP A 527 -22.09 12.08 -20.26
N ASP A 528 -22.67 12.77 -19.28
CA ASP A 528 -22.68 14.23 -19.23
C ASP A 528 -21.26 14.82 -19.14
N PRO A 529 -20.86 15.77 -20.02
CA PRO A 529 -19.53 16.40 -20.03
C PRO A 529 -19.07 17.10 -18.72
N ARG A 530 -19.99 17.33 -17.77
CA ARG A 530 -19.70 17.85 -16.43
C ARG A 530 -19.22 16.76 -15.45
N LEU A 531 -19.52 15.49 -15.74
CA LEU A 531 -19.09 14.35 -14.92
C LEU A 531 -17.67 13.90 -15.27
N MET A 532 -16.97 13.38 -14.26
CA MET A 532 -15.66 12.72 -14.44
C MET A 532 -15.81 11.21 -14.72
N THR A 533 -16.94 10.81 -15.32
CA THR A 533 -17.10 9.52 -15.99
C THR A 533 -16.22 9.46 -17.24
N LEU A 534 -15.75 8.28 -17.64
CA LEU A 534 -14.98 8.15 -18.87
C LEU A 534 -15.86 8.39 -20.12
N ALA A 535 -17.14 8.01 -20.06
CA ALA A 535 -18.15 8.44 -21.02
C ALA A 535 -18.31 9.98 -21.07
N GLY A 536 -18.40 10.64 -19.92
CA GLY A 536 -18.50 12.11 -19.84
C GLY A 536 -17.28 12.83 -20.40
N LEU A 537 -16.08 12.35 -20.07
CA LEU A 537 -14.83 12.88 -20.62
C LEU A 537 -14.72 12.63 -22.14
N ARG A 538 -15.14 11.47 -22.63
CA ARG A 538 -15.21 11.16 -24.06
C ARG A 538 -16.21 12.07 -24.80
N ARG A 539 -17.43 12.24 -24.30
CA ARG A 539 -18.45 13.15 -24.86
C ARG A 539 -18.05 14.63 -24.77
N ARG A 540 -17.21 15.00 -23.79
CA ARG A 540 -16.54 16.32 -23.68
C ARG A 540 -15.46 16.54 -24.75
N GLY A 541 -15.00 15.50 -25.45
CA GLY A 541 -13.92 15.56 -26.43
C GLY A 541 -12.52 15.32 -25.88
N VAL A 542 -12.39 14.83 -24.64
CA VAL A 542 -11.09 14.42 -24.09
C VAL A 542 -10.69 13.08 -24.72
N THR A 543 -9.47 12.97 -25.24
CA THR A 543 -8.96 11.73 -25.85
C THR A 543 -8.44 10.74 -24.80
N ALA A 544 -8.51 9.45 -25.12
CA ALA A 544 -7.87 8.39 -24.35
C ALA A 544 -6.36 8.59 -24.19
N SER A 545 -5.67 9.10 -25.22
CA SER A 545 -4.25 9.42 -25.17
C SER A 545 -3.92 10.49 -24.13
N SER A 546 -4.71 11.56 -24.04
CA SER A 546 -4.55 12.60 -23.01
C SER A 546 -4.82 12.06 -21.60
N ILE A 547 -5.81 11.16 -21.43
CA ILE A 547 -6.07 10.52 -20.13
C ILE A 547 -4.91 9.59 -19.73
N ASN A 548 -4.41 8.75 -20.64
CA ASN A 548 -3.28 7.85 -20.37
C ASN A 548 -2.00 8.64 -20.05
N SER A 549 -1.72 9.73 -20.77
CA SER A 549 -0.57 10.61 -20.51
C SER A 549 -0.68 11.32 -19.16
N PHE A 550 -1.87 11.83 -18.81
CA PHE A 550 -2.15 12.42 -17.50
C PHE A 550 -1.94 11.42 -16.35
N VAL A 551 -2.44 10.19 -16.50
CA VAL A 551 -2.24 9.11 -15.52
C VAL A 551 -0.77 8.71 -15.41
N ARG A 552 -0.03 8.63 -16.52
CA ARG A 552 1.42 8.38 -16.54
C ARG A 552 2.20 9.46 -15.79
N GLY A 553 1.88 10.73 -16.03
CA GLY A 553 2.50 11.88 -15.35
C GLY A 553 2.24 11.95 -13.84
N ILE A 554 1.11 11.41 -13.37
CA ILE A 554 0.83 11.23 -11.93
C ILE A 554 1.66 10.06 -11.33
N GLY A 555 2.00 9.07 -12.14
CA GLY A 555 2.84 7.94 -11.76
C GLY A 555 2.21 6.92 -10.81
N ILE A 556 2.92 5.82 -10.63
CA ILE A 556 2.49 4.67 -9.81
C ILE A 556 3.24 4.74 -8.47
N THR A 557 2.55 5.09 -7.38
CA THR A 557 3.19 5.26 -6.06
C THR A 557 2.28 4.83 -4.92
N ARG A 558 2.87 4.53 -3.75
CA ARG A 558 2.13 4.33 -2.47
C ARG A 558 1.84 5.65 -1.73
N ARG A 559 2.20 6.81 -2.27
CA ARG A 559 1.94 8.11 -1.63
C ARG A 559 0.55 8.61 -2.03
N LEU A 560 -0.33 8.80 -1.05
CA LEU A 560 -1.62 9.46 -1.29
C LEU A 560 -1.37 10.88 -1.82
N HIS A 561 -1.66 11.07 -3.11
CA HIS A 561 -1.72 12.38 -3.71
C HIS A 561 -3.00 13.06 -3.22
N ASN A 562 -2.84 14.01 -2.29
CA ASN A 562 -3.92 14.85 -1.80
C ASN A 562 -4.34 15.82 -2.92
N TYR A 563 -5.24 15.34 -3.78
CA TYR A 563 -5.90 16.05 -4.87
C TYR A 563 -4.99 16.49 -6.03
N THR A 564 -5.11 15.80 -7.17
CA THR A 564 -4.70 16.39 -8.45
C THR A 564 -5.72 17.48 -8.79
N SER A 565 -5.26 18.73 -8.95
CA SER A 565 -6.14 19.82 -9.37
C SER A 565 -6.69 19.57 -10.77
N LEU A 566 -7.96 19.90 -11.00
CA LEU A 566 -8.57 19.90 -12.34
C LEU A 566 -7.75 20.77 -13.31
N HIS A 567 -7.14 21.84 -12.81
CA HIS A 567 -6.25 22.73 -13.57
C HIS A 567 -4.92 22.04 -13.95
N TYR A 568 -4.44 21.07 -13.16
CA TYR A 568 -3.24 20.30 -13.50
C TYR A 568 -3.52 19.28 -14.61
N MET A 569 -4.72 18.67 -14.61
CA MET A 569 -5.23 17.89 -15.74
C MET A 569 -5.37 18.76 -17.01
N MET A 570 -5.73 20.04 -16.83
CA MET A 570 -5.82 20.99 -17.95
C MET A 570 -4.46 21.39 -18.53
N ILE A 571 -3.43 21.58 -17.69
CA ILE A 571 -2.08 21.97 -18.11
C ILE A 571 -1.32 20.77 -18.71
N ALA A 572 -1.35 19.60 -18.07
CA ALA A 572 -0.48 18.47 -18.41
C ALA A 572 -0.79 17.77 -19.75
N SER A 573 -1.86 18.16 -20.45
CA SER A 573 -2.37 17.41 -21.61
C SER A 573 -3.03 18.30 -22.68
N ASN A 574 -2.56 19.55 -22.85
CA ASN A 574 -3.04 20.53 -23.86
C ASN A 574 -4.58 20.60 -23.93
N PHE A 575 -5.23 20.70 -22.76
CA PHE A 575 -6.64 20.33 -22.55
C PHE A 575 -7.63 21.45 -22.94
N CYS A 576 -7.49 21.93 -24.18
CA CYS A 576 -8.12 23.08 -24.81
C CYS A 576 -7.62 24.46 -24.38
N THR A 577 -7.08 25.20 -25.35
CA THR A 577 -6.96 26.68 -25.39
C THR A 577 -8.33 27.35 -25.58
N ALA A 578 -9.41 26.74 -25.07
CA ALA A 578 -10.79 27.11 -25.34
C ALA A 578 -11.73 26.70 -24.19
N VAL A 579 -12.86 27.40 -24.09
CA VAL A 579 -13.88 27.26 -23.04
C VAL A 579 -13.40 27.70 -21.64
N THR A 580 -13.21 29.02 -21.53
CA THR A 580 -13.51 29.76 -20.30
C THR A 580 -14.85 29.29 -19.74
N ILE A 581 -14.89 28.93 -18.46
CA ILE A 581 -16.16 28.66 -17.75
C ILE A 581 -16.69 29.99 -17.20
N VAL A 582 -17.97 30.25 -17.45
CA VAL A 582 -18.80 31.27 -16.79
C VAL A 582 -19.55 30.61 -15.64
#